data_AF-A0AAD8QYS5-F1
#
_entry.id   AF-A0AAD8QYS5-F1
#
_cell.length_a   1.000
_cell.length_b   1.000
_cell.length_c   1.000
_cell.angle_alpha   90.00
_cell.angle_beta   90.00
_cell.angle_gamma   90.00
#
_symmetry.space_group_name_H-M   'P 1'
#
loop_
_entity.id
_entity.type
_entity.pdbx_description
1 polymer ?
#
loop_
_entity_poly.entity_id
_entity_poly.type
_entity_poly.pdbx_seq_one_letter_code
_entity_poly.pdbx_strand_id
1 'polypeptide(L)'
;MPPPEPTCPVCMEPWTCNGNHRICCIPCGHVYGRSCLLKWLHRCGDDTAKCPQCGEQFEDKLIINLYAPGNLWDGCCRLEELKAHYKSKIHETNRHCETAMAEYMEKSLSDTEKLRADLVRQCTELKEQNSREIAEFQDKTRVEIESLHGEVLQMVDQIVRMCNEQNATANANLATMKEQMKKMAEEENATAMELIEFVERSSPRLSLFSNPHAPASAFAAAPVDSQNNRSHTDQLPPIPIPPHPTDAAKGQHGGT
;
A
#
# COMPACT_ATOMS: atom_id res chain seq x y z
N MET A 1 5.99 -47.94 52.36
CA MET A 1 4.97 -47.06 52.96
C MET A 1 5.66 -45.80 53.44
N PRO A 2 5.14 -44.60 53.16
CA PRO A 2 5.67 -43.39 53.79
C PRO A 2 5.51 -43.47 55.32
N PRO A 3 6.39 -42.83 56.11
CA PRO A 3 6.24 -42.77 57.57
C PRO A 3 4.90 -42.12 57.93
N PRO A 4 4.27 -42.51 59.06
CA PRO A 4 3.03 -41.88 59.50
C PRO A 4 3.24 -40.38 59.71
N GLU A 5 2.32 -39.57 59.21
CA GLU A 5 2.36 -38.13 59.39
C GLU A 5 2.29 -37.78 60.89
N PRO A 6 3.06 -36.79 61.35
CA PRO A 6 3.06 -36.45 62.76
C PRO A 6 1.74 -35.77 63.15
N THR A 7 1.02 -36.38 64.10
CA THR A 7 -0.35 -35.99 64.49
C THR A 7 -0.39 -35.34 65.88
N CYS A 8 -1.39 -34.49 66.12
CA CYS A 8 -1.63 -33.92 67.44
C CYS A 8 -2.10 -35.00 68.44
N PRO A 9 -1.48 -35.11 69.63
CA PRO A 9 -1.86 -36.13 70.62
C PRO A 9 -3.25 -35.91 71.26
N VAL A 10 -3.87 -34.74 71.03
CA VAL A 10 -5.21 -34.41 71.58
C VAL A 10 -6.33 -34.83 70.64
N CYS A 11 -6.20 -34.61 69.32
CA CYS A 11 -7.25 -34.94 68.34
C CYS A 11 -6.86 -36.04 67.35
N MET A 12 -5.59 -36.46 67.35
CA MET A 12 -5.00 -37.42 66.41
C MET A 12 -5.07 -37.00 64.93
N GLU A 13 -5.34 -35.72 64.65
CA GLU A 13 -5.29 -35.16 63.29
C GLU A 13 -3.88 -34.65 62.93
N PRO A 14 -3.49 -34.66 61.65
CA PRO A 14 -2.22 -34.09 61.19
C PRO A 14 -2.06 -32.63 61.62
N TRP A 15 -0.83 -32.25 61.99
CA TRP A 15 -0.51 -30.85 62.26
C TRP A 15 -0.51 -30.02 60.97
N THR A 16 -0.88 -28.74 61.10
CA THR A 16 -0.73 -27.78 60.00
C THR A 16 0.38 -26.79 60.30
N CYS A 17 1.02 -26.27 59.25
CA CYS A 17 2.03 -25.22 59.32
C CYS A 17 1.40 -23.81 59.43
N ASN A 18 0.12 -23.67 59.10
CA ASN A 18 -0.66 -22.43 59.20
C ASN A 18 -2.13 -22.73 59.59
N GLY A 19 -2.92 -21.69 59.86
CA GLY A 19 -4.35 -21.81 60.20
C GLY A 19 -4.58 -22.10 61.68
N ASN A 20 -5.75 -22.65 62.03
CA ASN A 20 -6.19 -22.79 63.42
C ASN A 20 -5.54 -23.98 64.15
N HIS A 21 -5.30 -25.10 63.45
CA HIS A 21 -4.65 -26.28 64.00
C HIS A 21 -3.12 -26.25 63.81
N ARG A 22 -2.55 -25.03 63.74
CA ARG A 22 -1.11 -24.87 63.58
C ARG A 22 -0.34 -25.46 64.75
N ILE A 23 0.87 -25.93 64.49
CA ILE A 23 1.73 -26.48 65.54
C ILE A 23 2.14 -25.41 66.57
N CYS A 24 2.10 -25.76 67.86
CA CYS A 24 2.55 -24.91 68.96
C CYS A 24 3.14 -25.74 70.10
N CYS A 25 4.00 -25.14 70.92
CA CYS A 25 4.48 -25.74 72.17
C CYS A 25 4.05 -24.92 73.39
N ILE A 26 4.13 -25.57 74.55
CA ILE A 26 3.96 -24.98 75.89
C ILE A 26 5.28 -25.05 76.67
N PRO A 27 5.41 -24.35 77.82
CA PRO A 27 6.68 -24.26 78.55
C PRO A 27 7.35 -25.60 78.88
N CYS A 28 6.57 -26.67 79.08
CA CYS A 28 7.11 -28.01 79.34
C CYS A 28 7.68 -28.71 78.09
N GLY A 29 7.66 -28.06 76.92
CA GLY A 29 8.24 -28.55 75.66
C GLY A 29 7.33 -29.46 74.84
N HIS A 30 6.19 -29.90 75.38
CA HIS A 30 5.22 -30.71 74.63
C HIS A 30 4.51 -29.91 73.54
N VAL A 31 4.15 -30.60 72.45
CA VAL A 31 3.68 -30.00 71.19
C VAL A 31 2.27 -30.44 70.85
N TYR A 32 1.44 -29.47 70.44
CA TYR A 32 0.03 -29.65 70.16
C TYR A 32 -0.39 -28.84 68.93
N GLY A 33 -1.58 -29.11 68.41
CA GLY A 33 -2.25 -28.18 67.52
C GLY A 33 -2.90 -27.06 68.33
N ARG A 34 -2.71 -25.81 67.90
CA ARG A 34 -3.08 -24.62 68.67
C ARG A 34 -4.56 -24.60 69.05
N SER A 35 -5.45 -24.88 68.11
CA SER A 35 -6.89 -24.96 68.40
C SER A 35 -7.26 -26.05 69.42
N CYS A 36 -6.52 -27.16 69.45
CA CYS A 36 -6.76 -28.23 70.41
C CYS A 36 -6.34 -27.83 71.82
N LEU A 37 -5.19 -27.14 71.93
CA LEU A 37 -4.70 -26.65 73.22
C LEU A 37 -5.55 -25.50 73.78
N LEU A 38 -6.04 -24.59 72.92
CA LEU A 38 -7.01 -23.57 73.31
C LEU A 38 -8.32 -24.18 73.82
N LYS A 39 -8.85 -25.19 73.12
CA LYS A 39 -10.05 -25.91 73.57
C LYS A 39 -9.81 -26.62 74.91
N TRP A 40 -8.59 -27.11 75.12
CA TRP A 40 -8.19 -27.75 76.38
C TRP A 40 -8.20 -26.76 77.54
N LEU A 41 -7.58 -25.60 77.38
CA LEU A 41 -7.63 -24.50 78.35
C LEU A 41 -9.07 -24.11 78.68
N HIS A 42 -9.90 -23.88 77.66
CA HIS A 42 -11.29 -23.48 77.85
C HIS A 42 -12.11 -24.50 78.65
N ARG A 43 -11.86 -25.81 78.45
CA ARG A 43 -12.54 -26.87 79.22
C ARG A 43 -12.12 -26.93 80.69
N CYS A 44 -10.92 -26.46 81.03
CA CYS A 44 -10.45 -26.41 82.40
C CYS A 44 -11.03 -25.23 83.20
N GLY A 45 -11.68 -24.27 82.54
CA GLY A 45 -12.42 -23.18 83.20
C GLY A 45 -11.56 -22.04 83.77
N ASP A 46 -10.23 -22.16 83.70
CA ASP A 46 -9.25 -21.20 84.21
C ASP A 46 -8.36 -20.66 83.07
N ASP A 47 -7.69 -19.53 83.31
CA ASP A 47 -6.60 -19.00 82.45
C ASP A 47 -5.37 -19.93 82.41
N THR A 48 -5.39 -21.02 83.18
CA THR A 48 -4.34 -22.01 83.30
C THR A 48 -4.88 -23.43 83.09
N ALA A 49 -4.09 -24.32 82.54
CA ALA A 49 -4.42 -25.74 82.45
C ALA A 49 -3.19 -26.60 82.70
N LYS A 50 -3.41 -27.91 82.92
CA LYS A 50 -2.34 -28.89 83.02
C LYS A 50 -2.08 -29.52 81.65
N CYS A 51 -0.80 -29.68 81.31
CA CYS A 51 -0.34 -30.38 80.12
C CYS A 51 -0.97 -31.78 80.05
N PRO A 52 -1.66 -32.14 78.94
CA PRO A 52 -2.25 -33.47 78.75
C PRO A 52 -1.26 -34.63 78.89
N GLN A 53 0.04 -34.39 78.65
CA GLN A 53 1.06 -35.42 78.64
C GLN A 53 1.83 -35.56 79.95
N CYS A 54 2.21 -34.45 80.60
CA CYS A 54 3.05 -34.48 81.82
C CYS A 54 2.41 -33.85 83.05
N GLY A 55 1.27 -33.17 82.93
CA GLY A 55 0.57 -32.55 84.05
C GLY A 55 1.14 -31.20 84.52
N GLU A 56 2.23 -30.71 83.94
CA GLU A 56 2.77 -29.37 84.24
C GLU A 56 1.77 -28.26 83.87
N GLN A 57 1.68 -27.23 84.70
CA GLN A 57 0.76 -26.10 84.49
C GLN A 57 1.28 -25.16 83.39
N PHE A 58 0.38 -24.67 82.55
CA PHE A 58 0.67 -23.66 81.54
C PHE A 58 -0.50 -22.67 81.42
N GLU A 59 -0.24 -21.51 80.83
CA GLU A 59 -1.21 -20.43 80.58
C GLU A 59 -1.34 -20.16 79.08
N ASP A 60 -2.46 -19.58 78.62
CA ASP A 60 -2.69 -19.25 77.20
C ASP A 60 -1.57 -18.38 76.60
N LYS A 61 -1.13 -17.37 77.34
CA LYS A 61 -0.07 -16.44 76.91
C LYS A 61 1.29 -17.10 76.70
N LEU A 62 1.49 -18.30 77.23
CA LEU A 62 2.73 -19.08 77.13
C LEU A 62 2.67 -20.12 76.00
N ILE A 63 1.57 -20.17 75.23
CA ILE A 63 1.48 -20.99 74.02
C ILE A 63 2.28 -20.31 72.91
N ILE A 64 3.35 -20.97 72.47
CA ILE A 64 4.25 -20.46 71.44
C ILE A 64 3.97 -21.19 70.13
N ASN A 65 3.57 -20.46 69.10
CA ASN A 65 3.43 -21.00 67.75
C ASN A 65 4.80 -21.39 67.21
N LEU A 66 4.93 -22.59 66.66
CA LEU A 66 6.14 -23.02 65.99
C LEU A 66 6.04 -22.70 64.50
N TYR A 67 7.02 -21.98 63.99
CA TYR A 67 7.17 -21.71 62.56
C TYR A 67 8.46 -22.38 62.10
N ALA A 68 8.39 -23.30 61.14
CA ALA A 68 9.59 -23.80 60.49
C ALA A 68 9.71 -23.17 59.09
N PRO A 69 10.93 -22.93 58.59
CA PRO A 69 11.15 -22.54 57.21
C PRO A 69 10.54 -23.58 56.25
N GLY A 70 10.07 -23.14 55.10
CA GLY A 70 9.20 -23.93 54.19
C GLY A 70 9.77 -25.27 53.72
N ASN A 71 11.08 -25.50 53.85
CA ASN A 71 11.73 -26.77 53.53
C ASN A 71 11.55 -27.87 54.59
N LEU A 72 11.04 -27.55 55.80
CA LEU A 72 10.80 -28.54 56.86
C LEU A 72 9.36 -29.11 56.83
N TRP A 73 8.49 -28.53 56.00
CA TRP A 73 7.08 -28.91 55.86
C TRP A 73 6.77 -29.35 54.43
N ASP A 74 7.62 -30.20 53.87
CA ASP A 74 7.63 -30.62 52.45
C ASP A 74 6.35 -31.36 51.98
N GLY A 75 5.30 -31.39 52.81
CA GLY A 75 3.95 -31.86 52.46
C GLY A 75 2.80 -30.96 52.92
N CYS A 76 3.05 -29.86 53.65
CA CYS A 76 1.98 -29.02 54.22
C CYS A 76 1.40 -28.01 53.21
N CYS A 77 2.19 -27.60 52.22
CA CYS A 77 1.78 -26.59 51.26
C CYS A 77 1.66 -27.25 49.89
N ARG A 78 0.47 -27.19 49.28
CA ARG A 78 0.12 -27.66 47.91
C ARG A 78 0.87 -26.91 46.80
N LEU A 79 2.14 -26.61 47.00
CA LEU A 79 2.95 -25.78 46.13
C LEU A 79 3.19 -26.46 44.79
N GLU A 80 3.42 -27.77 44.79
CA GLU A 80 3.57 -28.54 43.55
C GLU A 80 2.26 -28.65 42.75
N GLU A 81 1.12 -28.83 43.43
CA GLU A 81 -0.20 -28.77 42.78
C GLU A 81 -0.46 -27.40 42.15
N LEU A 82 -0.11 -26.32 42.87
CA LEU A 82 -0.25 -24.95 42.39
C LEU A 82 0.67 -24.67 41.20
N LYS A 83 1.92 -25.12 41.25
CA LYS A 83 2.87 -25.04 40.12
C LYS A 83 2.34 -25.79 38.89
N ALA A 84 1.84 -27.02 39.08
CA ALA A 84 1.26 -27.80 38.00
C ALA A 84 0.03 -27.10 37.39
N HIS A 85 -0.84 -26.53 38.23
CA HIS A 85 -1.99 -25.75 37.79
C HIS A 85 -1.57 -24.54 36.94
N TYR A 86 -0.63 -23.70 37.41
CA TYR A 86 -0.17 -22.55 36.64
C TYR A 86 0.55 -22.94 35.35
N LYS A 87 1.36 -24.01 35.37
CA LYS A 87 2.00 -24.54 34.18
C LYS A 87 0.96 -24.96 33.13
N SER A 88 -0.08 -25.69 33.55
CA SER A 88 -1.19 -26.05 32.67
C SER A 88 -1.90 -24.81 32.12
N LYS A 89 -2.14 -23.81 32.97
CA LYS A 89 -2.85 -22.59 32.58
C LYS A 89 -2.08 -21.75 31.56
N ILE A 90 -0.76 -21.67 31.72
CA ILE A 90 0.14 -21.01 30.76
C ILE A 90 0.13 -21.77 29.43
N HIS A 91 0.23 -23.10 29.45
CA HIS A 91 0.18 -23.90 28.21
C HIS A 91 -1.16 -23.75 27.48
N GLU A 92 -2.28 -23.78 28.21
CA GLU A 92 -3.62 -23.55 27.64
C GLU A 92 -3.73 -22.17 26.99
N THR A 93 -3.28 -21.13 27.69
CA THR A 93 -3.32 -19.75 27.21
C THR A 93 -2.41 -19.54 26.00
N ASN A 94 -1.19 -20.09 26.02
CA ASN A 94 -0.26 -20.02 24.90
C ASN A 94 -0.84 -20.71 23.67
N ARG A 95 -1.42 -21.90 23.82
CA ARG A 95 -2.06 -22.61 22.71
C ARG A 95 -3.22 -21.81 22.11
N HIS A 96 -4.02 -21.16 22.96
CA HIS A 96 -5.11 -20.31 22.50
C HIS A 96 -4.58 -19.09 21.73
N CYS A 97 -3.56 -18.41 22.25
CA CYS A 97 -2.90 -17.28 21.58
C CYS A 97 -2.28 -17.71 20.24
N GLU A 98 -1.58 -18.84 20.18
CA GLU A 98 -0.98 -19.37 18.95
C GLU A 98 -2.03 -19.66 17.88
N THR A 99 -3.15 -20.28 18.27
CA THR A 99 -4.25 -20.60 17.35
C THR A 99 -4.91 -19.33 16.83
N ALA A 100 -5.26 -18.39 17.72
CA ALA A 100 -5.87 -17.12 17.34
C ALA A 100 -4.96 -16.29 16.43
N MET A 101 -3.64 -16.30 16.69
CA MET A 101 -2.66 -15.63 15.85
C MET A 101 -2.55 -16.27 14.47
N ALA A 102 -2.56 -17.62 14.40
CA ALA A 102 -2.52 -18.34 13.13
C ALA A 102 -3.76 -18.05 12.27
N GLU A 103 -4.96 -18.09 12.86
CA GLU A 103 -6.22 -17.76 12.18
C GLU A 103 -6.23 -16.30 11.67
N TYR A 104 -5.74 -15.37 12.49
CA TYR A 104 -5.61 -13.96 12.09
C TYR A 104 -4.66 -13.80 10.90
N MET A 105 -3.50 -14.44 10.95
CA MET A 105 -2.50 -14.39 9.90
C MET A 105 -3.01 -15.01 8.59
N GLU A 106 -3.68 -16.16 8.67
CA GLU A 106 -4.29 -16.82 7.52
C GLU A 106 -5.36 -15.94 6.87
N LYS A 107 -6.24 -15.33 7.67
CA LYS A 107 -7.24 -14.40 7.18
C LYS A 107 -6.61 -13.18 6.50
N SER A 108 -5.60 -12.59 7.13
CA SER A 108 -4.86 -11.44 6.58
C SER A 108 -4.19 -11.79 5.24
N LEU A 109 -3.57 -12.97 5.13
CA LEU A 109 -3.01 -13.46 3.88
C LEU A 109 -4.07 -13.63 2.79
N SER A 110 -5.21 -14.27 3.10
CA SER A 110 -6.34 -14.41 2.18
C SER A 110 -6.86 -13.03 1.70
N ASP A 111 -7.04 -12.08 2.61
CA ASP A 111 -7.58 -10.76 2.29
C ASP A 111 -6.61 -9.95 1.42
N THR A 112 -5.30 -10.02 1.71
CA THR A 112 -4.27 -9.39 0.86
C THR A 112 -4.16 -10.03 -0.52
N GLU A 113 -4.37 -11.34 -0.64
CA GLU A 113 -4.37 -12.04 -1.92
C GLU A 113 -5.58 -11.68 -2.78
N LYS A 114 -6.77 -11.57 -2.17
CA LYS A 114 -7.98 -11.06 -2.86
C LYS A 114 -7.77 -9.64 -3.37
N LEU A 115 -7.26 -8.74 -2.51
CA LEU A 115 -7.00 -7.36 -2.90
C LEU A 115 -5.97 -7.28 -4.04
N ARG A 116 -4.93 -8.13 -4.01
CA ARG A 116 -3.95 -8.23 -5.08
C ARG A 116 -4.58 -8.69 -6.39
N ALA A 117 -5.44 -9.72 -6.35
CA ALA A 117 -6.14 -10.22 -7.52
C ALA A 117 -7.05 -9.14 -8.14
N ASP A 118 -7.79 -8.40 -7.32
CA ASP A 118 -8.63 -7.29 -7.76
C ASP A 118 -7.82 -6.15 -8.38
N LEU A 119 -6.67 -5.80 -7.79
CA LEU A 119 -5.78 -4.78 -8.33
C LEU A 119 -5.21 -5.21 -9.69
N VAL A 120 -4.77 -6.46 -9.82
CA VAL A 120 -4.26 -7.00 -11.09
C VAL A 120 -5.35 -6.94 -12.17
N ARG A 121 -6.59 -7.34 -11.85
CA ARG A 121 -7.73 -7.26 -12.76
C ARG A 121 -8.00 -5.83 -13.23
N GLN A 122 -8.02 -4.86 -12.30
CA GLN A 122 -8.21 -3.45 -12.67
C GLN A 122 -7.06 -2.93 -13.55
N CYS A 123 -5.81 -3.31 -13.25
CA CYS A 123 -4.67 -2.94 -14.08
C CYS A 123 -4.75 -3.54 -15.48
N THR A 124 -5.24 -4.77 -15.65
CA THR A 124 -5.43 -5.37 -16.99
C THR A 124 -6.55 -4.67 -17.75
N GLU A 125 -7.68 -4.39 -17.10
CA GLU A 125 -8.81 -3.68 -17.72
C GLU A 125 -8.41 -2.28 -18.20
N LEU A 126 -7.69 -1.52 -17.36
CA LEU A 126 -7.18 -0.19 -17.72
C LEU A 126 -6.17 -0.24 -18.88
N LYS A 127 -5.29 -1.24 -18.89
CA LYS A 127 -4.32 -1.41 -19.99
C LYS A 127 -5.02 -1.70 -21.32
N GLU A 128 -6.02 -2.57 -21.31
CA GLU A 128 -6.80 -2.89 -22.50
C GLU A 128 -7.62 -1.68 -22.96
N GLN A 129 -8.24 -0.95 -22.04
CA GLN A 129 -8.99 0.25 -22.36
C GLN A 129 -8.09 1.32 -23.00
N ASN A 130 -6.93 1.60 -22.41
CA ASN A 130 -5.97 2.56 -22.96
C ASN A 130 -5.47 2.10 -24.34
N SER A 131 -5.22 0.80 -24.52
CA SER A 131 -4.83 0.26 -25.82
C SER A 131 -5.92 0.45 -26.89
N ARG A 132 -7.19 0.29 -26.52
CA ARG A 132 -8.34 0.57 -27.40
C ARG A 132 -8.42 2.06 -27.77
N GLU A 133 -8.32 2.94 -26.77
CA GLU A 133 -8.38 4.39 -26.99
C GLU A 133 -7.23 4.89 -27.88
N ILE A 134 -6.01 4.36 -27.70
CA ILE A 134 -4.87 4.67 -28.58
C ILE A 134 -5.13 4.18 -30.00
N ALA A 135 -5.63 2.96 -30.17
CA ALA A 135 -5.91 2.40 -31.49
C ALA A 135 -7.01 3.20 -32.23
N GLU A 136 -8.06 3.60 -31.53
CA GLU A 136 -9.14 4.43 -32.06
C GLU A 136 -8.63 5.81 -32.47
N PHE A 137 -7.81 6.45 -31.63
CA PHE A 137 -7.17 7.72 -31.96
C PHE A 137 -6.28 7.60 -33.20
N GLN A 138 -5.44 6.55 -33.27
CA GLN A 138 -4.58 6.28 -34.42
C GLN A 138 -5.36 6.03 -35.72
N ASP A 139 -6.47 5.29 -35.65
CA ASP A 139 -7.36 5.07 -36.80
C ASP A 139 -7.99 6.36 -37.29
N LYS A 140 -8.54 7.16 -36.37
CA LYS A 140 -9.12 8.46 -36.70
C LYS A 140 -8.11 9.40 -37.36
N THR A 141 -6.91 9.53 -36.78
CA THR A 141 -5.84 10.36 -37.36
C THR A 141 -5.40 9.84 -38.73
N ARG A 142 -5.32 8.52 -38.92
CA ARG A 142 -5.00 7.93 -40.23
C ARG A 142 -6.05 8.31 -41.28
N VAL A 143 -7.33 8.15 -40.98
CA VAL A 143 -8.43 8.48 -41.90
C VAL A 143 -8.42 9.97 -42.26
N GLU A 144 -8.20 10.86 -41.29
CA GLU A 144 -8.09 12.31 -41.54
C GLU A 144 -6.89 12.64 -42.45
N ILE A 145 -5.73 12.02 -42.23
CA ILE A 145 -4.55 12.20 -43.07
C ILE A 145 -4.80 11.69 -44.50
N GLU A 146 -5.41 10.52 -44.65
CA GLU A 146 -5.74 9.93 -45.96
C GLU A 146 -6.74 10.83 -46.73
N SER A 147 -7.73 11.39 -46.05
CA SER A 147 -8.67 12.36 -46.65
C SER A 147 -7.95 13.61 -47.15
N LEU A 148 -7.15 14.25 -46.29
CA LEU A 148 -6.38 15.44 -46.64
C LEU A 148 -5.40 15.17 -47.78
N HIS A 149 -4.74 14.00 -47.77
CA HIS A 149 -3.85 13.60 -48.86
C HIS A 149 -4.60 13.46 -50.18
N GLY A 150 -5.81 12.87 -50.16
CA GLY A 150 -6.68 12.77 -51.33
C GLY A 150 -7.08 14.15 -51.88
N GLU A 151 -7.45 15.09 -51.02
CA GLU A 151 -7.77 16.47 -51.40
C GLU A 151 -6.59 17.19 -52.05
N VAL A 152 -5.38 17.04 -51.49
CA VAL A 152 -4.16 17.62 -52.06
C VAL A 152 -3.85 17.01 -53.43
N LEU A 153 -3.99 15.70 -53.60
CA LEU A 153 -3.79 15.05 -54.91
C LEU A 153 -4.77 15.57 -55.96
N GLN A 154 -6.05 15.73 -55.60
CA GLN A 154 -7.04 16.31 -56.51
C GLN A 154 -6.71 17.75 -56.89
N MET A 155 -6.27 18.56 -55.92
CA MET A 155 -5.83 19.93 -56.17
C MET A 155 -4.62 19.98 -57.11
N VAL A 156 -3.62 19.12 -56.90
CA VAL A 156 -2.44 19.03 -57.78
C VAL A 156 -2.84 18.63 -59.20
N ASP A 157 -3.69 17.62 -59.35
CA ASP A 157 -4.18 17.16 -60.65
C ASP A 157 -4.97 18.25 -61.39
N GLN A 158 -5.76 19.04 -60.67
CA GLN A 158 -6.43 20.22 -61.22
C GLN A 158 -5.44 21.29 -61.69
N ILE A 159 -4.41 21.61 -60.90
CA ILE A 159 -3.36 22.56 -61.28
C ILE A 159 -2.62 22.07 -62.54
N VAL A 160 -2.24 20.80 -62.58
CA VAL A 160 -1.54 20.20 -63.74
C VAL A 160 -2.40 20.29 -65.00
N ARG A 161 -3.70 19.97 -64.92
CA ARG A 161 -4.63 20.16 -66.05
C ARG A 161 -4.66 21.60 -66.53
N MET A 162 -4.84 22.55 -65.61
CA MET A 162 -4.86 23.99 -65.94
C MET A 162 -3.56 24.44 -66.62
N CYS A 163 -2.40 24.04 -66.09
CA CYS A 163 -1.11 24.37 -66.69
C CYS A 163 -0.95 23.77 -68.09
N ASN A 164 -1.38 22.52 -68.31
CA ASN A 164 -1.34 21.88 -69.61
C ASN A 164 -2.24 22.58 -70.65
N GLU A 165 -3.44 23.00 -70.26
CA GLU A 165 -4.36 23.76 -71.10
C GLU A 165 -3.79 25.14 -71.47
N GLN A 166 -3.21 25.85 -70.49
CA GLN A 166 -2.53 27.12 -70.73
C GLN A 166 -1.33 26.95 -71.66
N ASN A 167 -0.54 25.90 -71.48
CA ASN A 167 0.61 25.60 -72.34
C ASN A 167 0.17 25.25 -73.77
N ALA A 168 -0.88 24.44 -73.92
CA ALA A 168 -1.47 24.13 -75.23
C ALA A 168 -1.95 25.41 -75.95
N THR A 169 -2.62 26.30 -75.22
CA THR A 169 -3.07 27.60 -75.73
C THR A 169 -1.89 28.49 -76.14
N ALA A 170 -0.86 28.59 -75.30
CA ALA A 170 0.34 29.37 -75.61
C ALA A 170 1.07 28.83 -76.86
N ASN A 171 1.19 27.50 -76.98
CA ASN A 171 1.80 26.86 -78.14
C ASN A 171 0.99 27.08 -79.43
N ALA A 172 -0.34 27.04 -79.38
CA ALA A 172 -1.20 27.33 -80.53
C ALA A 172 -1.06 28.80 -80.97
N ASN A 173 -1.01 29.74 -80.02
CA ASN A 173 -0.77 31.15 -80.30
C ASN A 173 0.62 31.36 -80.94
N LEU A 174 1.65 30.72 -80.40
CA LEU A 174 3.01 30.77 -80.95
C LEU A 174 3.07 30.21 -82.39
N ALA A 175 2.37 29.11 -82.68
CA ALA A 175 2.29 28.55 -84.03
C ALA A 175 1.60 29.52 -85.01
N THR A 176 0.52 30.16 -84.57
CA THR A 176 -0.20 31.18 -85.37
C THR A 176 0.70 32.40 -85.63
N MET A 177 1.41 32.86 -84.60
CA MET A 177 2.34 33.98 -84.72
C MET A 177 3.47 33.67 -85.70
N LYS A 178 4.05 32.46 -85.64
CA LYS A 178 5.07 32.00 -86.60
C LYS A 178 4.56 32.00 -88.04
N GLU A 179 3.34 31.53 -88.27
CA GLU A 179 2.73 31.51 -89.61
C GLU A 179 2.50 32.93 -90.16
N GLN A 180 2.05 33.87 -89.31
CA GLN A 180 1.90 35.27 -89.70
C GLN A 180 3.24 35.95 -90.01
N MET A 181 4.27 35.70 -89.20
CA MET A 181 5.62 36.21 -89.46
C MET A 181 6.19 35.66 -90.78
N LYS A 182 5.95 34.39 -91.09
CA LYS A 182 6.38 33.77 -92.34
C LYS A 182 5.75 34.47 -93.55
N LYS A 183 4.44 34.75 -93.52
CA LYS A 183 3.75 35.50 -94.58
C LYS A 183 4.33 36.89 -94.80
N MET A 184 4.56 37.64 -93.72
CA MET A 184 5.16 38.97 -93.82
C MET A 184 6.59 38.96 -94.39
N ALA A 185 7.35 37.89 -94.14
CA ALA A 185 8.70 37.73 -94.70
C ALA A 185 8.69 37.34 -96.20
N GLU A 186 7.69 36.59 -96.65
CA GLU A 186 7.52 36.19 -98.06
C GLU A 186 7.02 37.33 -98.96
N GLU A 187 6.39 38.37 -98.39
CA GLU A 187 5.86 39.54 -99.11
C GLU A 187 6.90 40.67 -99.36
N GLU A 188 8.18 40.47 -99.02
CA GLU A 188 9.33 41.39 -99.27
C GLU A 188 9.18 42.87 -98.83
N ASN A 189 8.26 43.20 -97.91
CA ASN A 189 7.97 44.59 -97.53
C ASN A 189 8.01 44.89 -96.03
N ALA A 190 8.51 43.97 -95.19
CA ALA A 190 8.54 44.13 -93.74
C ALA A 190 9.94 44.52 -93.22
N THR A 191 10.04 45.63 -92.49
CA THR A 191 11.28 46.06 -91.83
C THR A 191 11.48 45.34 -90.49
N ALA A 192 12.74 45.20 -90.05
CA ALA A 192 13.06 44.54 -88.77
C ALA A 192 12.35 45.16 -87.56
N MET A 193 12.01 46.45 -87.63
CA MET A 193 11.30 47.18 -86.58
C MET A 193 9.81 46.80 -86.50
N GLU A 194 9.15 46.60 -87.65
CA GLU A 194 7.75 46.16 -87.72
C GLU A 194 7.57 44.72 -87.21
N LEU A 195 8.57 43.86 -87.44
CA LEU A 195 8.57 42.49 -86.91
C LEU A 195 8.73 42.46 -85.38
N ILE A 196 9.53 43.36 -84.80
CA ILE A 196 9.69 43.49 -83.34
C ILE A 196 8.39 43.98 -82.71
N GLU A 197 7.78 45.04 -83.27
CA GLU A 197 6.52 45.60 -82.77
C GLU A 197 5.38 44.57 -82.84
N PHE A 198 5.33 43.76 -83.89
CA PHE A 198 4.37 42.67 -84.03
C PHE A 198 4.52 41.58 -82.95
N VAL A 199 5.75 41.17 -82.63
CA VAL A 199 6.03 40.16 -81.59
C VAL A 199 5.64 40.68 -80.21
N GLU A 200 5.96 41.93 -79.89
CA GLU A 200 5.60 42.56 -78.60
C GLU A 200 4.09 42.71 -78.43
N ARG A 201 3.37 43.09 -79.49
CA ARG A 201 1.92 43.29 -79.48
C ARG A 201 1.12 41.99 -79.48
N SER A 202 1.68 40.91 -80.03
CA SER A 202 1.04 39.60 -80.11
C SER A 202 1.28 38.73 -78.87
N SER A 203 2.29 39.04 -78.04
CA SER A 203 2.61 38.29 -76.82
C SER A 203 2.64 39.14 -75.54
N PRO A 204 1.51 39.75 -75.12
CA PRO A 204 1.47 40.58 -73.90
C PRO A 204 1.63 39.80 -72.58
N ARG A 205 1.70 38.46 -72.60
CA ARG A 205 1.66 37.57 -71.41
C ARG A 205 2.89 36.70 -71.17
N LEU A 206 3.97 36.83 -71.94
CA LEU A 206 5.25 36.15 -71.66
C LEU A 206 5.87 36.55 -70.29
N SER A 207 5.37 37.62 -69.67
CA SER A 207 5.78 38.14 -68.36
C SER A 207 5.16 37.44 -67.14
N LEU A 208 4.18 36.53 -67.30
CA LEU A 208 3.47 35.92 -66.17
C LEU A 208 4.22 34.75 -65.49
N PHE A 209 5.25 34.18 -66.13
CA PHE A 209 6.04 33.08 -65.54
C PHE A 209 7.24 33.54 -64.71
N SER A 210 7.45 34.86 -64.56
CA SER A 210 8.60 35.41 -63.82
C SER A 210 8.29 35.78 -62.37
N ASN A 211 7.08 35.55 -61.85
CA ASN A 211 6.74 36.00 -60.50
C ASN A 211 6.11 34.88 -59.63
N PRO A 212 6.89 34.24 -58.74
CA PRO A 212 6.38 33.28 -57.75
C PRO A 212 5.52 33.94 -56.65
N HIS A 213 5.43 35.28 -56.61
CA HIS A 213 4.67 36.03 -55.62
C HIS A 213 3.52 36.81 -56.28
N ALA A 214 2.43 36.11 -56.59
CA ALA A 214 1.10 36.73 -56.59
C ALA A 214 0.38 36.27 -55.32
N PRO A 215 -0.16 37.17 -54.48
CA PRO A 215 -0.76 36.76 -53.23
C PRO A 215 -2.03 35.97 -53.53
N ALA A 216 -2.10 34.75 -53.03
CA ALA A 216 -3.32 33.96 -52.99
C ALA A 216 -4.34 34.67 -52.08
N SER A 217 -5.15 35.56 -52.67
CA SER A 217 -6.37 36.05 -52.06
C SER A 217 -7.41 34.95 -52.13
N ALA A 218 -7.51 34.14 -51.06
CA ALA A 218 -8.74 33.59 -50.48
C ALA A 218 -8.48 32.26 -49.78
N PHE A 219 -7.90 32.30 -48.58
CA PHE A 219 -8.32 31.42 -47.49
C PHE A 219 -8.14 32.23 -46.20
N ALA A 220 -9.26 32.69 -45.63
CA ALA A 220 -9.27 33.26 -44.30
C ALA A 220 -8.77 32.20 -43.32
N ALA A 221 -7.61 32.43 -42.72
CA ALA A 221 -7.16 31.65 -41.59
C ALA A 221 -8.15 31.90 -40.45
N ALA A 222 -8.90 30.86 -40.07
CA ALA A 222 -9.66 30.86 -38.83
C ALA A 222 -8.69 31.08 -37.65
N PRO A 223 -9.12 31.78 -36.58
CA PRO A 223 -8.26 31.97 -35.42
C PRO A 223 -7.97 30.61 -34.78
N VAL A 224 -6.68 30.32 -34.57
CA VAL A 224 -6.24 29.23 -33.71
C VAL A 224 -6.63 29.61 -32.28
N ASP A 225 -7.66 28.94 -31.75
CA ASP A 225 -7.94 28.94 -30.33
C ASP A 225 -6.75 28.32 -29.60
N SER A 226 -5.88 29.19 -29.10
CA SER A 226 -4.78 28.85 -28.21
C SER A 226 -5.35 28.61 -26.81
N GLN A 227 -6.12 27.54 -26.67
CA GLN A 227 -6.62 27.03 -25.40
C GLN A 227 -6.54 25.50 -25.37
N ASN A 228 -5.34 24.93 -25.53
CA ASN A 228 -5.06 23.65 -24.86
C ASN A 228 -3.56 23.35 -24.72
N ASN A 229 -2.84 24.16 -23.93
CA ASN A 229 -1.63 23.67 -23.30
C ASN A 229 -1.60 24.12 -21.85
N ARG A 230 -2.48 23.52 -21.04
CA ARG A 230 -2.23 23.39 -19.60
C ARG A 230 -1.58 22.04 -19.40
N SER A 231 -0.26 22.06 -19.30
CA SER A 231 0.52 21.04 -18.61
C SER A 231 -0.09 20.84 -17.22
N HIS A 232 -0.87 19.77 -17.03
CA HIS A 232 -1.24 19.27 -15.71
C HIS A 232 -0.04 18.52 -15.12
N THR A 233 1.02 19.26 -14.83
CA THR A 233 2.05 18.86 -13.88
C THR A 233 1.87 19.74 -12.66
N ASP A 234 0.91 19.39 -11.81
CA ASP A 234 1.02 19.63 -10.39
C ASP A 234 -0.06 18.86 -9.60
N GLN A 235 0.41 18.28 -8.50
CA GLN A 235 -0.31 17.61 -7.40
C GLN A 235 -0.56 16.10 -7.53
N LEU A 236 0.52 15.31 -7.41
CA LEU A 236 0.44 14.10 -6.59
C LEU A 236 0.29 14.52 -5.11
N PRO A 237 -0.63 13.93 -4.33
CA PRO A 237 -0.61 14.10 -2.89
C PRO A 237 0.69 13.49 -2.31
N PRO A 238 1.26 14.05 -1.23
CA PRO A 238 2.46 13.50 -0.63
C PRO A 238 2.21 12.07 -0.14
N ILE A 239 3.05 11.14 -0.59
CA ILE A 239 3.09 9.77 -0.07
C ILE A 239 3.56 9.86 1.40
N PRO A 240 2.83 9.32 2.37
CA PRO A 240 3.32 9.23 3.74
C PRO A 240 4.55 8.32 3.76
N ILE A 241 5.72 8.88 4.03
CA ILE A 241 6.94 8.11 4.31
C ILE A 241 6.77 7.53 5.73
N PRO A 242 6.80 6.21 5.93
CA PRO A 242 6.81 5.63 7.27
C PRO A 242 8.09 6.08 7.99
N PRO A 243 8.04 6.43 9.29
CA PRO A 243 9.23 6.83 10.02
C PRO A 243 10.26 5.71 10.01
N HIS A 244 11.46 6.02 9.53
CA HIS A 244 12.64 5.18 9.71
C HIS A 244 12.85 4.94 11.22
N PRO A 245 13.19 3.73 11.67
CA PRO A 245 13.46 3.47 13.07
C PRO A 245 14.68 4.29 13.50
N THR A 246 14.44 5.35 14.26
CA THR A 246 15.49 6.06 14.99
C THR A 246 15.94 5.18 16.15
N ASP A 247 17.26 4.99 16.23
CA ASP A 247 17.96 4.42 17.37
C ASP A 247 17.57 5.12 18.67
N ALA A 248 16.57 4.57 19.35
CA ALA A 248 16.29 4.83 20.75
C ALA A 248 17.02 3.79 21.62
N ALA A 249 18.34 3.69 21.45
CA ALA A 249 19.22 3.04 22.41
C ALA A 249 19.88 4.13 23.27
N LYS A 250 19.16 4.61 24.29
CA LYS A 250 19.73 5.30 25.48
C LYS A 250 18.68 5.41 26.58
N GLY A 251 18.53 4.33 27.34
CA GLY A 251 17.99 4.31 28.70
C GLY A 251 18.95 3.50 29.56
N GLN A 252 19.90 4.17 30.22
CA GLN A 252 19.93 4.29 31.68
C GLN A 252 19.84 2.94 32.41
N HIS A 253 20.99 2.31 32.64
CA HIS A 253 21.19 1.50 33.83
C HIS A 253 21.92 2.34 34.87
N GLY A 254 21.16 2.76 35.89
CA GLY A 254 21.66 3.16 37.19
C GLY A 254 20.90 2.38 38.26
N GLY A 255 21.65 1.62 39.07
CA GLY A 255 21.37 1.23 40.45
C GLY A 255 20.04 0.58 40.83
N THR A 256 20.06 -0.71 41.14
CA THR A 256 19.88 -1.24 42.51
C THR A 256 20.36 -2.68 42.56
#